data_AF-A0A3C0Q3Q6-F1
#
_entry.id   AF-A0A3C0Q3Q6-F1
#
_cell.length_a   1.000
_cell.length_b   1.000
_cell.length_c   1.000
_cell.angle_alpha   90.00
_cell.angle_beta   90.00
_cell.angle_gamma   90.00
#
_symmetry.space_group_name_H-M   'P 1'
#
loop_
_entity.id
_entity.type
_entity.pdbx_description
1 polymer ?
#
loop_
_entity_poly.entity_id
_entity_poly.type
_entity_poly.pdbx_seq_one_letter_code
_entity_poly.pdbx_strand_id
1 'polypeptide(L)'
;MPLASADPFGGTIITDWYSAPDTPNERTKLNVFILGGDLSVSSLSVKVFRQVKSGGGWKDASVAKETSTKLEDAIFTRAREMKIAQNK
;
A
#
# COMPACT_ATOMS: atom_id res chain seq x y z
N MET A 1 -7.03 5.35 4.08
CA MET A 1 -7.04 4.97 2.65
C MET A 1 -8.21 4.03 2.41
N PRO A 2 -9.08 4.25 1.41
CA PRO A 2 -10.21 3.35 1.12
C PRO A 2 -9.75 2.11 0.36
N LEU A 3 -10.39 0.96 0.62
CA LEU A 3 -10.16 -0.29 -0.09
C LEU A 3 -11.02 -0.32 -1.36
N ALA A 4 -10.38 -0.49 -2.53
CA ALA A 4 -11.09 -0.62 -3.80
C ALA A 4 -11.42 -2.08 -4.10
N SER A 5 -10.45 -2.99 -3.94
CA SER A 5 -10.60 -4.41 -4.24
C SER A 5 -9.60 -5.25 -3.45
N ALA A 6 -9.99 -6.45 -3.06
CA ALA A 6 -9.12 -7.46 -2.47
C ALA A 6 -9.47 -8.84 -3.04
N ASP A 7 -8.53 -9.46 -3.74
CA ASP A 7 -8.64 -10.82 -4.27
C ASP A 7 -7.84 -11.78 -3.38
N PRO A 8 -8.51 -12.65 -2.61
CA PRO A 8 -7.86 -13.61 -1.72
C PRO A 8 -7.20 -14.78 -2.46
N PHE A 9 -7.57 -15.06 -3.71
CA PHE A 9 -6.99 -16.17 -4.49
C PHE A 9 -5.74 -15.72 -5.25
N GLY A 10 -5.82 -14.55 -5.89
CA GLY A 10 -4.70 -13.93 -6.60
C GLY A 10 -3.74 -13.14 -5.71
N GLY A 11 -4.01 -13.05 -4.40
CA GLY A 11 -3.16 -12.35 -3.43
C GLY A 11 -3.02 -10.85 -3.72
N THR A 12 -4.04 -10.20 -4.28
CA THR A 12 -3.93 -8.79 -4.72
C THR A 12 -4.88 -7.90 -3.93
N ILE A 13 -4.35 -6.82 -3.35
CA ILE A 13 -5.12 -5.82 -2.63
C ILE A 13 -4.87 -4.45 -3.28
N ILE A 14 -5.93 -3.78 -3.68
CA ILE A 14 -5.90 -2.49 -4.38
C ILE A 14 -6.68 -1.48 -3.56
N THR A 15 -6.05 -0.35 -3.26
CA THR A 15 -6.74 0.78 -2.63
C THR A 15 -7.33 1.70 -3.68
N ASP A 16 -8.32 2.49 -3.28
CA ASP A 16 -8.74 3.65 -4.05
C ASP A 16 -7.71 4.77 -3.93
N TRP A 17 -7.86 5.78 -4.78
CA TRP A 17 -7.14 7.03 -4.64
C TRP A 17 -7.55 7.72 -3.33
N TYR A 18 -6.56 8.00 -2.49
CA TYR A 18 -6.74 8.67 -1.22
C TYR A 18 -5.91 9.95 -1.16
N SER A 19 -6.53 11.06 -0.78
CA SER A 19 -5.86 12.31 -0.45
C SER A 19 -5.86 12.49 1.05
N ALA A 20 -4.69 12.71 1.64
CA ALA A 20 -4.62 13.03 3.07
C ALA A 20 -5.18 14.44 3.32
N PRO A 21 -5.83 14.68 4.47
CA PRO A 21 -6.36 16.01 4.81
C PRO A 21 -5.28 17.09 4.79
N ASP A 22 -4.06 16.75 5.20
CA ASP A 22 -2.90 17.65 5.23
C ASP A 22 -2.35 17.97 3.83
N THR A 23 -2.62 17.12 2.83
CA THR A 23 -2.14 17.28 1.45
C THR A 23 -3.27 17.02 0.43
N PRO A 24 -4.29 17.89 0.37
CA PRO A 24 -5.46 17.68 -0.49
C PRO A 24 -5.15 17.77 -1.98
N ASN A 25 -4.02 18.38 -2.33
CA ASN A 25 -3.52 18.46 -3.71
C ASN A 25 -2.74 17.21 -4.14
N GLU A 26 -2.63 16.21 -3.29
CA GLU A 26 -1.96 14.96 -3.59
C GLU A 26 -2.91 13.80 -3.37
N ARG A 27 -2.80 12.79 -4.22
CA ARG A 27 -3.50 11.53 -4.03
C ARG A 27 -2.54 10.37 -4.16
N THR A 28 -2.77 9.35 -3.37
CA THR A 28 -1.97 8.13 -3.35
C THR A 28 -2.88 6.93 -3.55
N LYS A 29 -2.41 5.98 -4.34
CA LYS A 29 -3.02 4.67 -4.53
C LYS A 29 -1.97 3.61 -4.26
N LEU A 30 -2.37 2.51 -3.64
CA LEU A 30 -1.51 1.38 -3.38
C LEU A 30 -2.06 0.14 -4.04
N ASN A 31 -1.15 -0.61 -4.66
CA ASN A 31 -1.40 -1.97 -5.08
C ASN A 31 -0.43 -2.86 -4.31
N VAL A 32 -0.99 -3.75 -3.50
CA VAL A 32 -0.26 -4.71 -2.68
C VAL A 32 -0.44 -6.08 -3.28
N PHE A 33 0.66 -6.79 -3.48
CA PHE A 33 0.70 -8.14 -4.03
C PHE A 33 1.33 -9.07 -3.01
N ILE A 34 0.64 -10.16 -2.70
CA ILE A 34 1.07 -11.23 -1.83
C ILE A 34 1.56 -12.34 -2.75
N LEU A 35 2.87 -12.54 -2.78
CA LEU A 35 3.57 -13.45 -3.68
C LEU A 35 3.83 -14.82 -3.05
N GLY A 36 3.82 -14.91 -1.72
CA GLY A 36 4.10 -16.13 -0.96
C GLY A 36 3.19 -16.26 0.26
N GLY A 37 3.01 -17.49 0.75
CA GLY A 37 2.20 -17.78 1.94
C GLY A 37 2.94 -17.62 3.27
N ASP A 38 4.25 -17.40 3.21
CA ASP A 38 5.11 -17.13 4.36
C ASP A 38 5.30 -15.63 4.59
N LEU A 39 5.73 -15.28 5.80
CA LEU A 39 5.96 -13.90 6.21
C LEU A 39 7.41 -13.46 5.97
N SER A 40 7.89 -13.62 4.74
CA SER A 40 9.22 -13.22 4.27
C SER A 40 9.19 -11.91 3.48
N VAL A 41 10.31 -11.18 3.47
CA VAL A 41 10.50 -9.90 2.74
C VAL A 41 10.21 -10.04 1.24
N SER A 42 10.41 -11.22 0.66
CA SER A 42 10.12 -11.51 -0.76
C SER A 42 8.65 -11.86 -1.05
N SER A 43 7.85 -12.09 -0.01
CA SER A 43 6.50 -12.64 -0.12
C SER A 43 5.43 -11.54 -0.23
N LEU A 44 5.83 -10.26 -0.14
CA LEU A 44 4.96 -9.09 -0.30
C LEU A 44 5.64 -8.08 -1.23
N SER A 45 4.86 -7.46 -2.12
CA SER A 45 5.31 -6.34 -2.94
C SER A 45 4.30 -5.21 -2.91
N VAL A 46 4.75 -4.00 -2.56
CA VAL A 46 3.88 -2.81 -2.48
C VAL A 46 4.27 -1.80 -3.55
N LYS A 47 3.36 -1.61 -4.51
CA LYS A 47 3.46 -0.53 -5.50
C LYS A 47 2.65 0.67 -5.05
N VAL A 48 3.35 1.80 -4.89
CA VAL A 48 2.75 3.07 -4.49
C VAL A 48 2.71 4.00 -5.69
N PHE A 49 1.54 4.55 -5.97
CA PHE A 49 1.30 5.54 -7.01
C PHE A 49 0.95 6.85 -6.34
N ARG A 50 1.61 7.94 -6.72
CA ARG A 50 1.32 9.29 -6.23
C ARG A 50 1.05 10.20 -7.41
N GLN A 51 0.00 10.99 -7.29
CA GLN A 51 -0.32 12.04 -8.24
C GLN A 51 -0.52 13.36 -7.51
N VAL A 52 -0.02 14.43 -8.11
CA VAL A 52 -0.16 15.80 -7.60
C VAL A 52 -1.07 16.55 -8.57
N LYS A 53 -1.97 17.35 -8.01
CA LYS A 53 -2.87 18.21 -8.77
C LYS A 53 -2.08 19.43 -9.25
N SER A 54 -1.93 19.58 -10.56
CA SER A 54 -1.21 20.69 -11.19
C SER A 54 -1.93 21.13 -12.45
N GLY A 55 -2.18 22.44 -12.61
CA GLY A 55 -2.77 23.00 -13.82
C GLY A 55 -4.17 22.49 -14.17
N GLY A 56 -4.96 22.06 -13.17
CA GLY A 56 -6.32 21.52 -13.37
C GLY A 56 -6.41 20.01 -13.59
N GLY A 57 -5.27 19.32 -13.72
CA GLY A 57 -5.20 17.86 -13.88
C GLY A 57 -4.41 17.16 -12.78
N TRP A 58 -4.49 15.83 -12.75
CA TRP A 58 -3.63 14.99 -11.92
C TRP A 58 -2.40 14.56 -12.72
N LYS A 59 -1.21 14.80 -12.18
CA LYS A 59 0.06 14.42 -12.81
C LYS A 59 0.81 13.45 -11.92
N ASP A 60 1.38 12.41 -12.51
CA ASP A 60 2.21 11.44 -11.78
C ASP A 60 3.41 12.15 -11.16
N ALA A 61 3.61 11.87 -9.87
CA ALA A 61 4.71 12.39 -9.08
C ALA A 61 5.60 11.23 -8.62
N SER A 62 6.90 11.51 -8.54
CA SER A 62 7.84 10.51 -8.05
C SER A 62 7.54 10.15 -6.60
N VAL A 63 7.52 8.86 -6.33
CA VAL A 63 7.47 8.31 -4.98
C VAL A 63 8.88 7.84 -4.63
N ALA A 64 9.37 8.23 -3.46
CA ALA A 64 10.65 7.72 -2.98
C ALA A 64 10.55 6.19 -2.84
N LYS A 65 11.55 5.47 -3.37
CA LYS A 65 11.60 4.00 -3.27
C LYS A 65 11.52 3.52 -1.82
N GLU A 66 12.07 4.30 -0.90
CA GLU A 66 12.02 4.07 0.54
C GLU A 66 10.58 4.04 1.09
N THR A 67 9.64 4.76 0.47
CA THR A 67 8.22 4.76 0.89
C THR A 67 7.59 3.37 0.69
N SER A 68 7.87 2.70 -0.42
CA SER A 68 7.40 1.33 -0.66
C SER A 68 7.96 0.37 0.39
N THR A 69 9.26 0.42 0.64
CA THR A 69 9.91 -0.45 1.65
C THR A 69 9.38 -0.21 3.05
N LYS A 70 9.20 1.06 3.47
CA LYS A 70 8.60 1.39 4.77
C LYS A 70 7.17 0.86 4.92
N LEU A 71 6.39 0.88 3.84
CA LEU A 71 5.04 0.33 3.84
C LEU A 71 5.06 -1.20 3.93
N GLU A 72 5.97 -1.87 3.21
CA GLU A 72 6.18 -3.31 3.33
C GLU A 72 6.51 -3.70 4.78
N ASP A 73 7.48 -3.01 5.41
CA ASP A 73 7.88 -3.25 6.80
C ASP A 73 6.73 -3.00 7.79
N ALA A 74 5.96 -1.93 7.59
CA ALA A 74 4.80 -1.62 8.42
C ALA A 74 3.71 -2.71 8.31
N ILE A 75 3.44 -3.21 7.10
CA ILE A 75 2.50 -4.31 6.87
C ILE A 75 3.01 -5.58 7.55
N PHE A 76 4.29 -5.92 7.41
CA PHE A 76 4.88 -7.08 8.05
C PHE A 76 4.81 -7.01 9.57
N THR A 77 5.11 -5.84 10.14
CA THR A 77 5.03 -5.63 11.58
C THR A 77 3.62 -5.86 12.10
N ARG A 78 2.60 -5.28 11.44
CA ARG A 78 1.19 -5.50 11.80
C ARG A 78 0.74 -6.94 11.61
N ALA A 79 1.17 -7.61 10.55
CA ALA A 79 0.86 -9.02 10.32
C ALA A 79 1.46 -9.92 11.41
N ARG A 80 2.68 -9.63 11.89
CA ARG A 80 3.30 -10.33 13.03
C ARG A 80 2.50 -10.13 14.31
N GLU A 81 2.12 -8.89 14.61
CA GLU A 81 1.30 -8.56 15.78
C GLU A 81 -0.02 -9.34 15.75
N MET A 82 -0.72 -9.35 14.61
CA MET A 82 -1.97 -10.09 14.44
C MET A 82 -1.78 -11.60 14.60
N LYS A 83 -0.70 -12.16 14.05
CA LYS A 83 -0.38 -13.60 14.18
C LYS A 83 -0.16 -14.00 15.63
N ILE A 84 0.54 -13.17 16.42
CA ILE A 84 0.76 -13.42 17.85
C ILE A 84 -0.56 -13.30 18.63
N ALA A 85 -1.37 -12.29 18.31
CA ALA A 85 -2.66 -12.07 18.97
C ALA A 85 -3.69 -13.17 18.70
N GLN A 86 -3.72 -13.75 17.49
CA GLN A 86 -4.59 -14.88 17.15
C GLN A 86 -4.19 -16.19 17.84
N ASN A 87 -2.93 -16.30 18.26
CA ASN A 87 -2.39 -17.50 18.90
C ASN A 87 -2.56 -17.50 20.43
N LYS A 88 -3.35 -16.58 20.98
CA LYS A 88 -3.61 -16.36 22.40
C LYS A 88 -5.10 -16.50 22.70
#